data_AF-A0A4Q7V4E0-F1
#
_entry.id   AF-A0A4Q7V4E0-F1
#
_cell.length_a   1.000
_cell.length_b   1.000
_cell.length_c   1.000
_cell.angle_alpha   90.00
_cell.angle_beta   90.00
_cell.angle_gamma   90.00
#
_symmetry.space_group_name_H-M   'P 1'
#
loop_
_entity.id
_entity.type
_entity.pdbx_description
1 polymer ?
#
loop_
_entity_poly.entity_id
_entity_poly.type
_entity_poly.pdbx_seq_one_letter_code
_entity_poly.pdbx_strand_id
1 'polypeptide(L)'
;MPISWKQRSKNLKPQVILDKINESRLVKPDGTISYKGFGLSECLPALYSMLDFPPTEKDIDSSDLVWTALAQVKSQSLTKEEFLYAINNELNKRLARPEQEYLLLTAISLYVQGLPKKINLLGTEIRFYSYNYPYRFRRPRQAFLDNQIITLPFTADQYSKVIIKTKARSASGAVEKSLRALDLQRAIWCLMANPVMTLFESNDQYSPINTIRLGSSHTLHSDIGRVESQNIWYDPNYQIVKVYGFKKPDQVVKNSRYYLRQIAVADSRYATVIRDALVRYVRAFDERDPNTAFLRLWSALEALLSPNFAEQMKLVQRCSALFKEREYYTQLLEHLREYRNTNVHAGEQSERAKTHCYQLQFFFHVLIDFLIRNAKEFRTLDEALAFLDYPTDIELLKRRVFMMGKRIKSLSAR
;
A
#
# COMPACT_ATOMS: atom_id res chain seq x y z
N MET A 1 8.36 -4.43 -20.03
CA MET A 1 8.32 -3.07 -20.60
C MET A 1 9.52 -2.32 -20.05
N PRO A 2 10.27 -1.57 -20.87
CA PRO A 2 11.37 -0.74 -20.39
C PRO A 2 10.87 0.49 -19.62
N ILE A 3 11.75 1.10 -18.83
CA ILE A 3 11.54 2.45 -18.28
C ILE A 3 11.51 3.45 -19.44
N SER A 4 10.57 4.39 -19.38
CA SER A 4 10.40 5.45 -20.38
C SER A 4 10.13 6.81 -19.72
N TRP A 5 10.17 7.89 -20.50
CA TRP A 5 9.73 9.21 -20.02
C TRP A 5 8.20 9.28 -19.93
N LYS A 6 7.68 10.03 -18.94
CA LYS A 6 6.25 10.30 -18.79
C LYS A 6 5.68 11.04 -19.99
N GLN A 7 4.73 10.42 -20.67
CA GLN A 7 4.07 11.02 -21.84
C GLN A 7 2.85 11.88 -21.48
N ARG A 8 2.26 11.70 -20.29
CA ARG A 8 1.03 12.39 -19.87
C ARG A 8 1.24 13.87 -19.52
N SER A 9 2.47 14.28 -19.25
CA SER A 9 2.81 15.65 -18.83
C SER A 9 3.65 16.34 -19.90
N LYS A 10 2.99 16.96 -20.89
CA LYS A 10 3.64 17.65 -22.03
C LYS A 10 4.63 18.75 -21.63
N ASN A 11 4.54 19.26 -20.40
CA ASN A 11 5.39 20.33 -19.89
C ASN A 11 6.71 19.85 -19.29
N LEU A 12 6.89 18.54 -19.08
CA LEU A 12 8.15 18.01 -18.55
C LEU A 12 9.21 17.99 -19.65
N LYS A 13 10.36 18.62 -19.37
CA LYS A 13 11.50 18.70 -20.31
C LYS A 13 12.74 18.01 -19.71
N PRO A 14 12.87 16.66 -19.78
CA PRO A 14 13.95 15.94 -19.11
C PRO A 14 15.37 16.38 -19.49
N GLN A 15 15.57 16.84 -20.73
CA GLN A 15 16.90 17.27 -21.19
C GLN A 15 17.42 18.46 -20.36
N VAL A 16 16.54 19.39 -19.97
CA VAL A 16 16.93 20.56 -19.17
C VAL A 16 17.51 20.14 -17.82
N ILE A 17 16.96 19.09 -17.20
CA ILE A 17 17.46 18.54 -15.93
C ILE A 17 18.78 17.80 -16.15
N LEU A 18 18.89 17.01 -17.23
CA LEU A 18 20.12 16.29 -17.57
C LEU A 18 21.27 17.25 -17.91
N ASP A 19 21.00 18.34 -18.62
CA ASP A 19 21.97 19.40 -18.91
C ASP A 19 22.49 20.02 -17.61
N LYS A 20 21.58 20.31 -16.65
CA LYS A 20 21.95 20.84 -15.34
C LYS A 20 22.81 19.87 -14.52
N ILE A 21 22.48 18.57 -14.58
CA ILE A 21 23.32 17.53 -13.98
C ILE A 21 24.70 17.53 -14.65
N ASN A 22 24.74 17.64 -15.98
CA ASN A 22 25.98 17.60 -16.74
C ASN A 22 26.90 18.80 -16.45
N GLU A 23 26.34 20.00 -16.22
CA GLU A 23 27.11 21.18 -15.76
C GLU A 23 27.85 20.91 -14.43
N SER A 24 27.21 20.16 -13.52
CA SER A 24 27.79 19.81 -12.22
C SER A 24 28.74 18.61 -12.29
N ARG A 25 28.81 17.92 -13.44
CA ARG A 25 29.49 16.63 -13.59
C ARG A 25 30.96 16.82 -13.95
N LEU A 26 31.82 16.15 -13.19
CA LEU A 26 33.26 16.05 -13.42
C LEU A 26 33.62 14.61 -13.79
N VAL A 27 34.00 14.40 -15.05
CA VAL A 27 34.53 13.12 -15.52
C VAL A 27 36.04 13.15 -15.37
N LYS A 28 36.59 12.32 -14.47
CA LYS A 28 38.03 12.20 -14.25
C LYS A 28 38.68 11.33 -15.35
N PRO A 29 40.02 11.43 -15.55
CA PRO A 29 40.73 10.65 -16.58
C PRO A 29 40.63 9.13 -16.42
N ASP A 30 40.40 8.64 -15.19
CA ASP A 30 40.18 7.23 -14.87
C ASP A 30 38.75 6.74 -15.21
N GLY A 31 37.91 7.63 -15.76
CA GLY A 31 36.51 7.37 -16.08
C GLY A 31 35.57 7.39 -14.87
N THR A 32 36.05 7.79 -13.68
CA THR A 32 35.20 8.01 -12.51
C THR A 32 34.47 9.36 -12.63
N ILE A 33 33.22 9.35 -12.18
CA ILE A 33 32.35 10.53 -12.24
C ILE A 33 32.21 11.07 -10.82
N SER A 34 32.44 12.36 -10.68
CA SER A 34 32.18 13.11 -9.45
C SER A 34 31.29 14.30 -9.78
N TYR A 35 30.64 14.88 -8.77
CA TYR A 35 29.73 16.00 -8.96
C TYR A 35 30.17 17.17 -8.06
N LYS A 36 30.08 18.38 -8.58
CA LYS A 36 30.37 19.61 -7.84
C LYS A 36 29.11 20.10 -7.11
N GLY A 37 29.24 20.34 -5.81
CA GLY A 37 28.20 20.97 -4.98
C GLY A 37 26.93 20.11 -4.84
N PHE A 38 25.81 20.77 -4.57
CA PHE A 38 24.50 20.15 -4.31
C PHE A 38 23.57 20.08 -5.55
N GLY A 39 24.07 20.45 -6.74
CA GLY A 39 23.23 20.53 -7.95
C GLY A 39 22.62 19.18 -8.35
N LEU A 40 23.32 18.08 -8.08
CA LEU A 40 22.79 16.74 -8.34
C LEU A 40 21.66 16.35 -7.37
N SER A 41 21.79 16.66 -6.08
CA SER A 41 20.76 16.35 -5.09
C SER A 41 19.43 17.06 -5.38
N GLU A 42 19.47 18.25 -5.98
CA GLU A 42 18.26 18.98 -6.42
C GLU A 42 17.64 18.37 -7.69
N CYS A 43 18.48 17.92 -8.62
CA CYS A 43 18.01 17.39 -9.92
C CYS A 43 17.47 15.97 -9.83
N LEU A 44 17.95 15.14 -8.89
CA LEU A 44 17.56 13.73 -8.76
C LEU A 44 16.05 13.53 -8.53
N PRO A 45 15.39 14.18 -7.56
CA PRO A 45 13.94 14.04 -7.37
C PRO A 45 13.14 14.46 -8.61
N ALA A 46 13.57 15.54 -9.28
CA ALA A 46 12.94 16.02 -10.50
C ALA A 46 13.06 14.97 -11.62
N LEU A 47 14.26 14.45 -11.86
CA LEU A 47 14.53 13.43 -12.87
C LEU A 47 13.72 12.15 -12.59
N TYR A 48 13.73 11.68 -11.34
CA TYR A 48 12.93 10.54 -10.90
C TYR A 48 11.44 10.72 -11.20
N SER A 49 10.88 11.90 -10.91
CA SER A 49 9.48 12.21 -11.13
C SER A 49 9.06 12.21 -12.62
N MET A 50 10.01 12.35 -13.54
CA MET A 50 9.79 12.39 -14.99
C MET A 50 9.76 11.01 -15.66
N LEU A 51 10.10 9.94 -14.92
CA LEU A 51 10.16 8.56 -15.44
C LEU A 51 8.85 7.80 -15.18
N ASP A 52 8.49 6.94 -16.14
CA ASP A 52 7.49 5.90 -16.01
C ASP A 52 8.19 4.55 -15.81
N PHE A 53 8.03 3.97 -14.61
CA PHE A 53 8.60 2.67 -14.25
C PHE A 53 7.62 1.53 -14.58
N PRO A 54 8.11 0.41 -15.14
CA PRO A 54 7.27 -0.76 -15.41
C PRO A 54 6.86 -1.45 -14.10
N PRO A 55 5.71 -2.18 -14.06
CA PRO A 55 5.28 -2.89 -12.86
C PRO A 55 6.29 -3.92 -12.32
N THR A 56 7.21 -4.40 -13.17
CA THR A 56 8.30 -5.33 -12.82
C THR A 56 9.38 -4.70 -11.93
N GLU A 57 9.34 -3.39 -11.75
CA GLU A 57 10.31 -2.64 -10.95
C GLU A 57 9.96 -2.61 -9.45
N LYS A 58 8.74 -3.01 -9.05
CA LYS A 58 8.25 -2.94 -7.66
C LYS A 58 9.13 -3.62 -6.58
N ASP A 59 10.11 -4.44 -6.96
CA ASP A 59 11.04 -5.11 -6.03
C ASP A 59 12.46 -4.50 -6.07
N ILE A 60 12.63 -3.36 -6.73
CA ILE A 60 13.92 -2.68 -6.97
C ILE A 60 13.87 -1.30 -6.32
N ASP A 61 14.99 -0.89 -5.72
CA ASP A 61 15.16 0.48 -5.26
C ASP A 61 15.33 1.41 -6.45
N SER A 62 14.26 2.15 -6.74
CA SER A 62 14.10 3.02 -7.90
C SER A 62 15.03 4.24 -7.86
N SER A 63 15.32 4.73 -6.66
CA SER A 63 16.16 5.91 -6.43
C SER A 63 17.64 5.55 -6.59
N ASP A 64 18.05 4.42 -6.00
CA ASP A 64 19.38 3.85 -6.22
C ASP A 64 19.59 3.43 -7.69
N LEU A 65 18.54 2.96 -8.38
CA LEU A 65 18.57 2.66 -9.81
C LEU A 65 18.86 3.91 -10.65
N VAL A 66 18.17 5.02 -10.41
CA VAL A 66 18.41 6.30 -11.11
C VAL A 66 19.83 6.81 -10.84
N TRP A 67 20.26 6.79 -9.59
CA TRP A 67 21.61 7.20 -9.19
C TRP A 67 22.68 6.36 -9.90
N THR A 68 22.56 5.04 -9.84
CA THR A 68 23.49 4.10 -10.47
C THR A 68 23.52 4.28 -11.98
N ALA A 69 22.37 4.51 -12.61
CA ALA A 69 22.28 4.76 -14.05
C ALA A 69 23.03 6.02 -14.46
N LEU A 70 22.89 7.12 -13.70
CA LEU A 70 23.64 8.37 -13.95
C LEU A 70 25.15 8.16 -13.84
N ALA A 71 25.60 7.39 -12.85
CA ALA A 71 27.01 7.06 -12.67
C ALA A 71 27.58 6.14 -13.77
N GLN A 72 26.72 5.45 -14.55
CA GLN A 72 27.15 4.57 -15.65
C GLN A 72 27.29 5.29 -17.00
N VAL A 73 26.65 6.45 -17.18
CA VAL A 73 26.81 7.23 -18.40
C VAL A 73 28.21 7.85 -18.37
N LYS A 74 29.13 7.44 -19.26
CA LYS A 74 30.52 7.93 -19.31
C LYS A 74 30.77 9.00 -20.39
N SER A 75 29.81 9.25 -21.27
CA SER A 75 29.87 10.30 -22.29
C SER A 75 30.02 11.68 -21.66
N GLN A 76 30.63 12.63 -22.38
CA GLN A 76 30.75 14.03 -21.95
C GLN A 76 29.42 14.78 -22.02
N SER A 77 28.50 14.38 -22.91
CA SER A 77 27.14 14.89 -23.01
C SER A 77 26.17 13.89 -22.39
N LEU A 78 25.33 14.28 -21.43
CA LEU A 78 24.29 13.42 -20.87
C LEU A 78 22.97 13.64 -21.61
N THR A 79 22.65 12.77 -22.57
CA THR A 79 21.38 12.87 -23.35
C THR A 79 20.26 12.03 -22.75
N LYS A 80 19.01 12.33 -23.13
CA LYS A 80 17.83 11.53 -22.77
C LYS A 80 17.97 10.06 -23.16
N GLU A 81 18.44 9.81 -24.36
CA GLU A 81 18.53 8.48 -24.96
C GLU A 81 19.62 7.67 -24.25
N GLU A 82 20.77 8.28 -23.96
CA GLU A 82 21.85 7.64 -23.22
C GLU A 82 21.45 7.32 -21.77
N PHE A 83 20.78 8.25 -21.09
CA PHE A 83 20.28 7.99 -19.75
C PHE A 83 19.21 6.89 -19.73
N LEU A 84 18.26 6.90 -20.67
CA LEU A 84 17.27 5.82 -20.81
C LEU A 84 17.93 4.48 -21.11
N TYR A 85 18.97 4.46 -21.94
CA TYR A 85 19.73 3.25 -22.21
C TYR A 85 20.42 2.73 -20.94
N ALA A 86 21.12 3.61 -20.21
CA ALA A 86 21.83 3.26 -18.98
C ALA A 86 20.88 2.73 -17.90
N ILE A 87 19.75 3.40 -17.65
CA ILE A 87 18.79 2.98 -16.61
C ILE A 87 18.11 1.66 -16.97
N ASN A 88 17.78 1.43 -18.24
CA ASN A 88 17.22 0.15 -18.67
C ASN A 88 18.26 -0.98 -18.63
N ASN A 89 19.53 -0.71 -18.94
CA ASN A 89 20.60 -1.68 -18.79
C ASN A 89 20.80 -2.07 -17.32
N GLU A 90 20.83 -1.09 -16.42
CA GLU A 90 20.94 -1.34 -14.98
C GLU A 90 19.71 -2.08 -14.44
N LEU A 91 18.49 -1.71 -14.87
CA LEU A 91 17.28 -2.44 -14.54
C LEU A 91 17.38 -3.91 -14.97
N ASN A 92 17.81 -4.17 -16.20
CA ASN A 92 17.98 -5.54 -16.71
C ASN A 92 19.03 -6.33 -15.91
N LYS A 93 20.15 -5.71 -15.53
CA LYS A 93 21.16 -6.33 -14.66
C LYS A 93 20.57 -6.72 -13.31
N ARG A 94 19.79 -5.84 -12.69
CA ARG A 94 19.12 -6.11 -11.40
C ARG A 94 18.06 -7.20 -11.53
N LEU A 95 17.27 -7.17 -12.60
CA LEU A 95 16.29 -8.20 -12.96
C LEU A 95 16.92 -9.52 -13.41
N ALA A 96 18.23 -9.57 -13.70
CA ALA A 96 18.94 -10.81 -13.99
C ALA A 96 19.49 -11.49 -12.73
N ARG A 97 19.62 -10.77 -11.60
CA ARG A 97 20.15 -11.35 -10.34
C ARG A 97 19.24 -12.45 -9.83
N PRO A 98 19.77 -13.64 -9.45
CA PRO A 98 18.93 -14.70 -8.92
C PRO A 98 18.22 -14.26 -7.65
N GLU A 99 17.01 -14.77 -7.44
CA GLU A 99 16.32 -14.54 -6.16
C GLU A 99 17.09 -15.23 -5.03
N GLN A 100 17.26 -14.49 -3.93
CA GLN A 100 17.82 -14.98 -2.68
C GLN A 100 16.73 -15.09 -1.63
N GLU A 101 16.92 -15.99 -0.69
CA GLU A 101 16.03 -16.14 0.45
C GLU A 101 16.36 -15.14 1.54
N TYR A 102 15.33 -14.48 2.06
CA TYR A 102 15.43 -13.52 3.16
C TYR A 102 14.41 -13.85 4.25
N LEU A 103 14.78 -13.58 5.50
CA LEU A 103 13.92 -13.63 6.66
C LEU A 103 13.75 -12.22 7.24
N LEU A 104 12.56 -11.63 7.11
CA LEU A 104 12.21 -10.37 7.76
C LEU A 104 11.73 -10.64 9.19
N LEU A 105 12.36 -9.99 10.16
CA LEU A 105 11.98 -10.06 11.57
C LEU A 105 11.26 -8.77 11.96
N THR A 106 10.05 -8.91 12.49
CA THR A 106 9.21 -7.81 12.98
C THR A 106 8.35 -8.26 14.15
N ALA A 107 7.57 -7.35 14.74
CA ALA A 107 6.60 -7.67 15.78
C ALA A 107 5.20 -7.19 15.39
N ILE A 108 4.18 -7.67 16.10
CA ILE A 108 2.78 -7.28 15.89
C ILE A 108 2.05 -7.19 17.25
N SER A 109 1.20 -6.17 17.42
CA SER A 109 0.43 -5.90 18.64
C SER A 109 -0.78 -6.84 18.80
N LEU A 110 -0.56 -8.15 18.69
CA LEU A 110 -1.60 -9.17 18.65
C LEU A 110 -1.20 -10.38 19.49
N TYR A 111 -2.13 -10.90 20.29
CA TYR A 111 -2.04 -12.23 20.87
C TYR A 111 -2.36 -13.27 19.80
N VAL A 112 -1.38 -14.10 19.46
CA VAL A 112 -1.49 -15.08 18.37
C VAL A 112 -2.07 -16.42 18.81
N GLN A 113 -2.48 -16.54 20.08
CA GLN A 113 -3.12 -17.75 20.60
C GLN A 113 -4.46 -18.00 19.90
N GLY A 114 -4.64 -19.23 19.41
CA GLY A 114 -5.82 -19.61 18.61
C GLY A 114 -5.79 -19.14 17.16
N LEU A 115 -4.80 -18.34 16.74
CA LEU A 115 -4.59 -17.98 15.34
C LEU A 115 -3.62 -18.97 14.65
N PRO A 116 -3.57 -19.01 13.31
CA PRO A 116 -2.64 -19.87 12.60
C PRO A 116 -1.20 -19.46 12.91
N LYS A 117 -0.38 -20.40 13.39
CA LYS A 117 1.06 -20.18 13.64
C LYS A 117 1.85 -19.85 12.36
N LYS A 118 1.32 -20.25 11.21
CA LYS A 118 1.89 -20.05 9.88
C LYS A 118 0.82 -19.65 8.88
N ILE A 119 1.13 -18.66 8.05
CA ILE A 119 0.28 -18.18 6.94
C ILE A 119 1.14 -18.07 5.68
N ASN A 120 0.68 -18.63 4.56
CA ASN A 120 1.31 -18.44 3.26
C ASN A 120 0.52 -17.40 2.47
N LEU A 121 1.16 -16.31 2.08
CA LEU A 121 0.48 -15.19 1.40
C LEU A 121 1.44 -14.43 0.49
N LEU A 122 1.02 -14.13 -0.74
CA LEU A 122 1.81 -13.40 -1.75
C LEU A 122 3.23 -13.98 -1.98
N GLY A 123 3.35 -15.31 -1.97
CA GLY A 123 4.66 -15.98 -2.14
C GLY A 123 5.59 -15.85 -0.94
N THR A 124 5.07 -15.45 0.22
CA THR A 124 5.79 -15.38 1.50
C THR A 124 5.21 -16.38 2.50
N GLU A 125 6.02 -16.75 3.48
CA GLU A 125 5.61 -17.55 4.64
C GLU A 125 5.77 -16.72 5.92
N ILE A 126 4.66 -16.39 6.56
CA ILE A 126 4.60 -15.60 7.79
C ILE A 126 4.45 -16.56 8.98
N ARG A 127 5.39 -16.51 9.93
CA ARG A 127 5.36 -17.28 11.18
C ARG A 127 5.23 -16.37 12.39
N PHE A 128 4.38 -16.78 13.33
CA PHE A 128 4.12 -16.04 14.57
C PHE A 128 4.68 -16.76 15.79
N TYR A 129 5.23 -15.99 16.73
CA TYR A 129 5.82 -16.45 17.99
C TYR A 129 5.30 -15.59 19.14
N SER A 130 4.81 -16.22 20.21
CA SER A 130 4.09 -15.50 21.27
C SER A 130 4.95 -14.54 22.10
N TYR A 131 6.25 -14.81 22.25
CA TYR A 131 7.10 -14.06 23.20
C TYR A 131 8.43 -13.63 22.61
N ASN A 132 9.23 -14.57 22.11
CA ASN A 132 10.60 -14.31 21.68
C ASN A 132 10.87 -14.86 20.29
N TYR A 133 11.79 -14.19 19.57
CA TYR A 133 12.40 -14.79 18.39
C TYR A 133 13.19 -16.04 18.80
N PRO A 134 13.31 -17.04 17.92
CA PRO A 134 14.26 -18.13 18.10
C PRO A 134 15.66 -17.62 18.44
N TYR A 135 16.39 -18.34 19.29
CA TYR A 135 17.67 -17.90 19.86
C TYR A 135 18.68 -17.42 18.80
N ARG A 136 18.79 -18.15 17.68
CA ARG A 136 19.66 -17.81 16.55
C ARG A 136 19.42 -16.43 15.94
N PHE A 137 18.24 -15.86 16.11
CA PHE A 137 17.87 -14.54 15.62
C PHE A 137 17.95 -13.47 16.71
N ARG A 138 17.64 -13.84 17.95
CA ARG A 138 17.51 -12.90 19.06
C ARG A 138 18.79 -12.12 19.32
N ARG A 139 19.92 -12.82 19.51
CA ARG A 139 21.21 -12.16 19.81
C ARG A 139 21.75 -11.34 18.64
N PRO A 140 21.83 -11.87 17.40
CA PRO A 140 22.30 -11.08 16.26
C PRO A 140 21.44 -9.85 15.99
N ARG A 141 20.11 -9.97 16.12
CA ARG A 141 19.21 -8.83 15.97
C ARG A 141 19.46 -7.77 17.03
N GLN A 142 19.56 -8.15 18.30
CA GLN A 142 19.78 -7.18 19.38
C GLN A 142 21.12 -6.45 19.20
N ALA A 143 22.21 -7.19 18.98
CA ALA A 143 23.51 -6.60 18.72
C ALA A 143 23.51 -5.65 17.51
N PHE A 144 22.75 -5.99 16.46
CA PHE A 144 22.61 -5.11 15.31
C PHE A 144 21.84 -3.83 15.61
N LEU A 145 20.77 -3.90 16.42
CA LEU A 145 20.01 -2.72 16.84
C LEU A 145 20.81 -1.82 17.79
N ASP A 146 21.58 -2.40 18.72
CA ASP A 146 22.38 -1.65 19.70
C ASP A 146 23.53 -0.87 19.03
N ASN A 147 24.00 -1.32 17.86
CA ASN A 147 25.07 -0.68 17.09
C ASN A 147 24.57 0.41 16.13
N GLN A 148 23.29 0.78 16.19
CA GLN A 148 22.72 1.78 15.29
C GLN A 148 22.97 3.19 15.80
N ILE A 149 23.27 4.08 14.87
CA ILE A 149 23.46 5.51 15.17
C ILE A 149 22.11 6.17 15.50
N ILE A 150 21.01 5.66 14.95
CA ILE A 150 19.67 6.22 15.12
C ILE A 150 18.98 5.67 16.38
N THR A 151 18.35 6.57 17.14
CA THR A 151 17.47 6.17 18.25
C THR A 151 16.18 5.59 17.70
N LEU A 152 15.99 4.28 17.86
CA LEU A 152 14.77 3.60 17.43
C LEU A 152 13.70 3.65 18.52
N PRO A 153 12.41 3.83 18.16
CA PRO A 153 11.33 3.72 19.12
C PRO A 153 11.29 2.32 19.75
N PHE A 154 10.94 2.23 21.02
CA PHE A 154 10.84 0.95 21.72
C PHE A 154 9.62 0.13 21.26
N THR A 155 9.84 -1.11 20.80
CA THR A 155 8.75 -2.06 20.56
C THR A 155 8.36 -2.74 21.87
N ALA A 156 7.07 -2.72 22.23
CA ALA A 156 6.62 -3.35 23.47
C ALA A 156 6.90 -4.86 23.49
N ASP A 157 7.40 -5.36 24.62
CA ASP A 157 7.81 -6.76 24.78
C ASP A 157 6.66 -7.75 24.58
N GLN A 158 5.45 -7.34 24.97
CA GLN A 158 4.22 -8.13 24.85
C GLN A 158 3.78 -8.37 23.40
N TYR A 159 4.35 -7.66 22.41
CA TYR A 159 4.03 -7.89 21.01
C TYR A 159 4.56 -9.25 20.57
N SER A 160 3.70 -10.03 19.90
CA SER A 160 4.11 -11.27 19.27
C SER A 160 5.19 -11.00 18.22
N LYS A 161 6.19 -11.87 18.17
CA LYS A 161 7.27 -11.78 17.19
C LYS A 161 6.85 -12.47 15.89
N VAL A 162 7.27 -11.93 14.77
CA VAL A 162 6.90 -12.37 13.43
C VAL A 162 8.18 -12.57 12.62
N ILE A 163 8.29 -13.73 11.97
CA ILE A 163 9.33 -14.00 10.98
C ILE A 163 8.65 -14.26 9.65
N ILE A 164 9.02 -13.49 8.63
CA ILE A 164 8.48 -13.62 7.28
C ILE A 164 9.60 -14.12 6.38
N LYS A 165 9.42 -15.31 5.81
CA LYS A 165 10.32 -15.87 4.81
C LYS A 165 9.84 -15.47 3.41
N THR A 166 10.74 -14.90 2.63
CA THR A 166 10.47 -14.47 1.25
C THR A 166 11.67 -14.72 0.34
N LYS A 167 11.43 -14.74 -0.97
CA LYS A 167 12.47 -14.68 -2.00
C LYS A 167 12.36 -13.37 -2.75
N ALA A 168 13.50 -12.71 -2.94
CA ALA A 168 13.62 -11.44 -3.66
C ALA A 168 15.01 -11.28 -4.27
N ARG A 169 15.18 -10.31 -5.18
CA ARG A 169 16.47 -9.99 -5.83
C ARG A 169 17.27 -8.92 -5.08
N SER A 170 16.65 -8.29 -4.08
CA SER A 170 17.23 -7.20 -3.29
C SER A 170 16.69 -7.24 -1.86
N ALA A 171 17.44 -6.65 -0.93
CA ALA A 171 17.02 -6.47 0.47
C ALA A 171 15.75 -5.60 0.57
N SER A 172 15.71 -4.45 -0.11
CA SER A 172 14.55 -3.55 -0.11
C SER A 172 13.29 -4.24 -0.66
N GLY A 173 13.41 -4.97 -1.77
CA GLY A 173 12.30 -5.76 -2.34
C GLY A 173 11.84 -6.88 -1.39
N ALA A 174 12.75 -7.53 -0.67
CA ALA A 174 12.40 -8.52 0.34
C ALA A 174 11.55 -7.91 1.46
N VAL A 175 11.92 -6.73 1.96
CA VAL A 175 11.19 -6.01 3.01
C VAL A 175 9.82 -5.58 2.50
N GLU A 176 9.75 -4.94 1.33
CA GLU A 176 8.48 -4.47 0.77
C GLU A 176 7.50 -5.63 0.56
N LYS A 177 7.95 -6.72 -0.08
CA LYS A 177 7.14 -7.92 -0.31
C LYS A 177 6.66 -8.54 1.00
N SER A 178 7.54 -8.62 2.01
CA SER A 178 7.22 -9.20 3.32
C SER A 178 6.23 -8.34 4.10
N LEU A 179 6.48 -7.03 4.22
CA LEU A 179 5.60 -6.11 4.91
C LEU A 179 4.26 -5.99 4.21
N ARG A 180 4.21 -5.96 2.87
CA ARG A 180 2.95 -5.94 2.11
C ARG A 180 2.12 -7.20 2.36
N ALA A 181 2.75 -8.37 2.44
CA ALA A 181 2.04 -9.61 2.77
C ALA A 181 1.49 -9.59 4.21
N LEU A 182 2.28 -9.13 5.18
CA LEU A 182 1.82 -8.98 6.56
C LEU A 182 0.72 -7.93 6.69
N ASP A 183 0.84 -6.79 6.02
CA ASP A 183 -0.14 -5.71 5.98
C ASP A 183 -1.46 -6.19 5.39
N LEU A 184 -1.45 -7.01 4.32
CA LEU A 184 -2.67 -7.57 3.77
C LEU A 184 -3.40 -8.47 4.78
N GLN A 185 -2.67 -9.34 5.49
CA GLN A 185 -3.26 -10.17 6.52
C GLN A 185 -3.75 -9.34 7.71
N ARG A 186 -2.98 -8.33 8.11
CA ARG A 186 -3.30 -7.40 9.19
C ARG A 186 -4.52 -6.55 8.87
N ALA A 187 -4.67 -6.09 7.63
CA ALA A 187 -5.84 -5.36 7.17
C ALA A 187 -7.12 -6.17 7.38
N ILE A 188 -7.11 -7.45 7.00
CA ILE A 188 -8.25 -8.35 7.21
C ILE A 188 -8.56 -8.51 8.70
N TRP A 189 -7.54 -8.61 9.55
CA TRP A 189 -7.74 -8.64 11.00
C TRP A 189 -8.29 -7.32 11.56
N CYS A 190 -7.79 -6.17 11.11
CA CYS A 190 -8.28 -4.86 11.50
C CYS A 190 -9.75 -4.63 11.09
N LEU A 191 -10.20 -5.15 9.95
CA LEU A 191 -11.63 -5.12 9.58
C LEU A 191 -12.54 -5.76 10.65
N MET A 192 -12.03 -6.76 11.38
CA MET A 192 -12.76 -7.47 12.43
C MET A 192 -12.48 -6.95 13.84
N ALA A 193 -11.41 -6.18 14.02
CA ALA A 193 -10.88 -5.79 15.33
C ALA A 193 -11.05 -4.32 15.65
N ASN A 194 -11.01 -3.44 14.65
CA ASN A 194 -11.10 -2.00 14.87
C ASN A 194 -12.47 -1.60 15.42
N PRO A 195 -12.52 -0.61 16.33
CA PRO A 195 -13.77 -0.11 16.85
C PRO A 195 -14.57 0.60 15.75
N VAL A 196 -15.90 0.52 15.83
CA VAL A 196 -16.79 1.28 14.95
C VAL A 196 -16.69 2.78 15.24
N MET A 197 -16.57 3.13 16.52
CA MET A 197 -16.40 4.48 17.05
C MET A 197 -15.79 4.37 18.45
N THR A 198 -15.05 5.39 18.90
CA THR A 198 -14.58 5.52 20.28
C THR A 198 -14.95 6.90 20.82
N LEU A 199 -15.37 6.98 22.08
CA LEU A 199 -15.43 8.25 22.80
C LEU A 199 -13.99 8.68 23.11
N PHE A 200 -13.65 9.93 22.80
CA PHE A 200 -12.29 10.43 22.98
C PHE A 200 -12.18 11.21 24.30
N GLU A 201 -11.20 10.83 25.12
CA GLU A 201 -10.59 11.78 26.05
C GLU A 201 -9.56 12.61 25.26
N SER A 202 -9.31 13.86 25.66
CA SER A 202 -8.48 14.83 24.92
C SER A 202 -7.08 14.29 24.52
N ASN A 203 -6.50 13.38 25.29
CA ASN A 203 -5.19 12.78 25.00
C ASN A 203 -5.22 11.62 23.98
N ASP A 204 -6.39 11.06 23.64
CA ASP A 204 -6.50 9.94 22.69
C ASP A 204 -6.74 10.41 21.24
N GLN A 205 -6.90 11.72 21.01
CA GLN A 205 -7.23 12.25 19.68
C GLN A 205 -6.18 11.94 18.60
N TYR A 206 -4.91 11.78 18.99
CA TYR A 206 -3.79 11.48 18.10
C TYR A 206 -3.33 10.02 18.19
N SER A 207 -4.13 9.13 18.78
CA SER A 207 -3.82 7.71 18.73
C SER A 207 -4.31 7.09 17.40
N PRO A 208 -3.52 6.18 16.81
CA PRO A 208 -3.92 5.43 15.63
C PRO A 208 -5.22 4.67 15.85
N ILE A 209 -6.05 4.60 14.81
CA ILE A 209 -7.32 3.86 14.84
C ILE A 209 -7.09 2.34 14.81
N ASN A 210 -6.01 1.89 14.19
CA ASN A 210 -5.70 0.47 14.14
C ASN A 210 -5.40 -0.10 15.52
N THR A 211 -6.15 -1.13 15.87
CA THR A 211 -5.93 -1.94 17.06
C THR A 211 -4.76 -2.92 16.91
N ILE A 212 -4.45 -3.32 15.66
CA ILE A 212 -3.37 -4.24 15.34
C ILE A 212 -2.32 -3.51 14.49
N ARG A 213 -1.18 -3.21 15.10
CA ARG A 213 -0.04 -2.49 14.52
C ARG A 213 1.21 -3.35 14.52
N LEU A 214 2.18 -2.97 13.68
CA LEU A 214 3.50 -3.58 13.67
C LEU A 214 4.37 -3.00 14.79
N GLY A 215 5.47 -3.70 15.11
CA GLY A 215 6.54 -3.16 15.94
C GLY A 215 7.31 -2.04 15.24
N SER A 216 8.13 -1.33 16.01
CA SER A 216 8.84 -0.12 15.56
C SER A 216 9.91 -0.35 14.51
N SER A 217 10.51 -1.55 14.46
CA SER A 217 11.69 -1.84 13.64
C SER A 217 11.63 -3.21 12.98
N HIS A 218 12.23 -3.30 11.79
CA HIS A 218 12.28 -4.47 10.94
C HIS A 218 13.72 -4.72 10.48
N THR A 219 14.17 -5.96 10.60
CA THR A 219 15.53 -6.38 10.25
C THR A 219 15.52 -7.58 9.32
N LEU A 220 16.47 -7.65 8.40
CA LEU A 220 16.62 -8.77 7.48
C LEU A 220 17.72 -9.72 7.91
N HIS A 221 17.44 -11.01 7.85
CA HIS A 221 18.34 -12.07 8.26
C HIS A 221 18.39 -13.21 7.23
N SER A 222 19.47 -13.99 7.25
CA SER A 222 19.56 -15.29 6.58
C SER A 222 18.95 -16.39 7.44
N ASP A 223 18.83 -17.58 6.86
CA ASP A 223 18.36 -18.80 7.52
C ASP A 223 19.20 -19.20 8.75
N ILE A 224 20.51 -18.92 8.74
CA ILE A 224 21.43 -19.11 9.87
C ILE A 224 21.32 -18.02 10.96
N GLY A 225 20.58 -16.94 10.71
CA GLY A 225 20.35 -15.85 11.67
C GLY A 225 21.27 -14.64 11.55
N ARG A 226 22.23 -14.65 10.60
CA ARG A 226 23.08 -13.49 10.31
C ARG A 226 22.24 -12.36 9.72
N VAL A 227 22.54 -11.11 10.09
CA VAL A 227 21.92 -9.93 9.50
C VAL A 227 22.41 -9.75 8.06
N GLU A 228 21.50 -9.65 7.11
CA GLU A 228 21.81 -9.60 5.66
C GLU A 228 21.80 -8.18 5.08
N SER A 229 21.46 -7.17 5.89
CA SER A 229 21.48 -5.77 5.47
C SER A 229 21.96 -4.88 6.60
N GLN A 230 22.76 -3.87 6.27
CA GLN A 230 23.13 -2.82 7.22
C GLN A 230 21.98 -1.82 7.46
N ASN A 231 20.93 -1.86 6.62
CA ASN A 231 19.79 -0.98 6.75
C ASN A 231 18.79 -1.52 7.79
N ILE A 232 18.13 -0.58 8.48
CA ILE A 232 16.96 -0.85 9.31
C ILE A 232 15.78 -0.12 8.72
N TRP A 233 14.67 -0.83 8.63
CA TRP A 233 13.38 -0.23 8.30
C TRP A 233 12.62 -0.02 9.59
N TYR A 234 12.09 1.19 9.79
CA TYR A 234 11.36 1.54 10.99
C TYR A 234 10.21 2.48 10.66
N ASP A 235 9.22 2.53 11.55
CA ASP A 235 8.11 3.48 11.46
C ASP A 235 8.47 4.74 12.26
N PRO A 236 8.68 5.91 11.61
CA PRO A 236 8.98 7.16 12.31
C PRO A 236 7.80 7.67 13.14
N ASN A 237 6.57 7.27 12.79
CA ASN A 237 5.33 7.63 13.50
C ASN A 237 4.88 6.51 14.45
N TYR A 238 5.79 5.61 14.82
CA TYR A 238 5.47 4.48 15.68
C TYR A 238 4.90 4.94 17.03
N GLN A 239 3.83 4.28 17.46
CA GLN A 239 3.28 4.42 18.80
C GLN A 239 2.91 3.04 19.35
N ILE A 240 3.19 2.86 20.63
CA ILE A 240 2.80 1.65 21.33
C ILE A 240 1.28 1.65 21.47
N VAL A 241 0.65 0.53 21.10
CA VAL A 241 -0.76 0.26 21.32
C VAL A 241 -0.91 -0.98 22.20
N LYS A 242 -2.07 -1.12 22.85
CA LYS A 242 -2.37 -2.30 23.65
C LYS A 242 -2.42 -3.54 22.75
N VAL A 243 -1.83 -4.65 23.23
CA VAL A 243 -1.90 -5.93 22.52
C VAL A 243 -3.35 -6.38 22.40
N TYR A 244 -3.79 -6.62 21.17
CA TYR A 244 -5.15 -7.05 20.89
C TYR A 244 -5.29 -8.57 21.03
N GLY A 245 -6.39 -9.03 21.60
CA GLY A 245 -6.72 -10.46 21.70
C GLY A 245 -8.12 -10.72 21.15
N PHE A 246 -8.23 -11.61 20.16
CA PHE A 246 -9.52 -12.00 19.63
C PHE A 246 -10.29 -12.85 20.65
N LYS A 247 -11.53 -12.44 20.97
CA LYS A 247 -12.42 -13.23 21.84
C LYS A 247 -12.84 -14.57 21.23
N LYS A 248 -12.94 -14.63 19.89
CA LYS A 248 -13.36 -15.81 19.12
C LYS A 248 -12.35 -16.11 18.00
N PRO A 249 -11.14 -16.59 18.34
CA PRO A 249 -10.07 -16.76 17.37
C PRO A 249 -10.45 -17.69 16.21
N ASP A 250 -11.19 -18.77 16.46
CA ASP A 250 -11.63 -19.71 15.40
C ASP A 250 -12.49 -19.04 14.32
N GLN A 251 -13.39 -18.13 14.73
CA GLN A 251 -14.22 -17.37 13.80
C GLN A 251 -13.36 -16.43 12.95
N VAL A 252 -12.35 -15.81 13.56
CA VAL A 252 -11.41 -14.92 12.88
C VAL A 252 -10.62 -15.71 11.84
N VAL A 253 -10.13 -16.91 12.19
CA VAL A 253 -9.46 -17.80 11.25
C VAL A 253 -10.37 -18.16 10.07
N LYS A 254 -11.62 -18.55 10.34
CA LYS A 254 -12.61 -18.87 9.30
C LYS A 254 -12.86 -17.67 8.37
N ASN A 255 -13.08 -16.49 8.93
CA ASN A 255 -13.33 -15.26 8.19
C ASN A 255 -12.11 -14.83 7.37
N SER A 256 -10.91 -14.86 7.95
CA SER A 256 -9.67 -14.54 7.22
C SER A 256 -9.47 -15.45 6.01
N ARG A 257 -9.67 -16.77 6.18
CA ARG A 257 -9.60 -17.72 5.06
C ARG A 257 -10.65 -17.43 3.99
N TYR A 258 -11.86 -17.06 4.39
CA TYR A 258 -12.92 -16.67 3.46
C TYR A 258 -12.51 -15.45 2.62
N TYR A 259 -12.06 -14.36 3.26
CA TYR A 259 -11.60 -13.15 2.56
C TYR A 259 -10.47 -13.46 1.56
N LEU A 260 -9.43 -14.16 2.02
CA LEU A 260 -8.30 -14.51 1.16
C LEU A 260 -8.72 -15.39 -0.02
N ARG A 261 -9.66 -16.32 0.19
CA ARG A 261 -10.20 -17.17 -0.87
C ARG A 261 -10.97 -16.35 -1.91
N GLN A 262 -11.84 -15.43 -1.48
CA GLN A 262 -12.60 -14.61 -2.43
C GLN A 262 -11.69 -13.69 -3.24
N ILE A 263 -10.69 -13.08 -2.58
CA ILE A 263 -9.66 -12.29 -3.27
C ILE A 263 -8.89 -13.15 -4.28
N ALA A 264 -8.65 -14.43 -4.00
CA ALA A 264 -7.96 -15.32 -4.92
C ALA A 264 -8.81 -15.76 -6.11
N VAL A 265 -10.14 -15.75 -6.00
CA VAL A 265 -11.08 -16.14 -7.06
C VAL A 265 -11.41 -14.98 -8.00
N ALA A 266 -11.37 -13.75 -7.51
CA ALA A 266 -11.52 -12.57 -8.37
C ALA A 266 -10.47 -12.53 -9.49
N ASP A 267 -10.82 -11.96 -10.65
CA ASP A 267 -9.86 -11.72 -11.73
C ASP A 267 -8.57 -11.08 -11.20
N SER A 268 -7.43 -11.47 -11.77
CA SER A 268 -6.11 -11.04 -11.30
C SER A 268 -5.96 -9.52 -11.13
N ARG A 269 -6.58 -8.71 -12.00
CA ARG A 269 -6.58 -7.24 -11.89
C ARG A 269 -7.49 -6.76 -10.78
N TYR A 270 -8.71 -7.31 -10.70
CA TYR A 270 -9.67 -6.99 -9.65
C TYR A 270 -9.14 -7.34 -8.24
N ALA A 271 -8.55 -8.53 -8.10
CA ALA A 271 -7.89 -9.00 -6.89
C ALA A 271 -6.74 -8.07 -6.46
N THR A 272 -5.95 -7.58 -7.41
CA THR A 272 -4.84 -6.66 -7.12
C THR A 272 -5.35 -5.34 -6.55
N VAL A 273 -6.41 -4.78 -7.14
CA VAL A 273 -7.01 -3.52 -6.66
C VAL A 273 -7.57 -3.68 -5.24
N ILE A 274 -8.26 -4.79 -4.94
CA ILE A 274 -8.76 -5.06 -3.57
C ILE A 274 -7.59 -5.18 -2.57
N ARG A 275 -6.52 -5.92 -2.91
CA ARG A 275 -5.35 -6.07 -2.05
C ARG A 275 -4.69 -4.73 -1.76
N ASP A 276 -4.52 -3.91 -2.80
CA ASP A 276 -3.90 -2.59 -2.66
C ASP A 276 -4.76 -1.65 -1.83
N ALA A 277 -6.08 -1.69 -1.97
CA ALA A 277 -7.01 -0.94 -1.12
C ALA A 277 -6.94 -1.38 0.35
N LEU A 278 -6.88 -2.68 0.62
CA LEU A 278 -6.74 -3.21 1.99
C LEU A 278 -5.41 -2.80 2.64
N VAL A 279 -4.30 -2.85 1.89
CA VAL A 279 -2.99 -2.38 2.38
C VAL A 279 -3.01 -0.88 2.64
N ARG A 280 -3.64 -0.08 1.77
CA ARG A 280 -3.82 1.36 2.01
C ARG A 280 -4.68 1.64 3.24
N TYR A 281 -5.77 0.89 3.42
CA TYR A 281 -6.64 0.99 4.59
C TYR A 281 -5.86 0.79 5.88
N VAL A 282 -5.11 -0.31 6.00
CA VAL A 282 -4.37 -0.58 7.23
C VAL A 282 -3.27 0.46 7.45
N ARG A 283 -2.55 0.88 6.41
CA ARG A 283 -1.51 1.92 6.56
C ARG A 283 -2.08 3.32 6.84
N ALA A 284 -3.29 3.62 6.38
CA ALA A 284 -3.97 4.87 6.69
C ALA A 284 -4.25 4.98 8.18
N PHE A 285 -4.74 3.90 8.79
CA PHE A 285 -5.10 3.87 10.21
C PHE A 285 -3.95 3.52 11.16
N ASP A 286 -2.74 3.33 10.63
CA ASP A 286 -1.52 3.39 11.42
C ASP A 286 -1.04 4.83 11.65
N GLU A 287 -1.54 5.81 10.89
CA GLU A 287 -1.14 7.19 11.05
C GLU A 287 -1.57 7.76 12.40
N ARG A 288 -0.70 8.60 12.95
CA ARG A 288 -0.93 9.33 14.20
C ARG A 288 -1.90 10.50 14.00
N ASP A 289 -1.74 11.23 12.90
CA ASP A 289 -2.59 12.37 12.59
C ASP A 289 -3.87 11.90 11.89
N PRO A 290 -5.05 12.13 12.49
CA PRO A 290 -6.32 11.72 11.89
C PRO A 290 -6.64 12.45 10.58
N ASN A 291 -6.12 13.65 10.33
CA ASN A 291 -6.33 14.34 9.05
C ASN A 291 -5.60 13.58 7.92
N THR A 292 -4.33 13.24 8.16
CA THR A 292 -3.53 12.41 7.24
C THR A 292 -4.16 11.01 7.06
N ALA A 293 -4.61 10.38 8.15
CA ALA A 293 -5.29 9.09 8.12
C ALA A 293 -6.55 9.14 7.24
N PHE A 294 -7.36 10.19 7.38
CA PHE A 294 -8.56 10.42 6.59
C PHE A 294 -8.26 10.52 5.10
N LEU A 295 -7.30 11.37 4.69
CA LEU A 295 -6.93 11.52 3.28
C LEU A 295 -6.43 10.22 2.66
N ARG A 296 -5.63 9.45 3.40
CA ARG A 296 -5.11 8.15 2.95
C ARG A 296 -6.22 7.12 2.77
N LEU A 297 -7.17 7.06 3.71
CA LEU A 297 -8.32 6.16 3.58
C LEU A 297 -9.25 6.58 2.43
N TRP A 298 -9.49 7.89 2.27
CA TRP A 298 -10.26 8.41 1.15
C TRP A 298 -9.65 8.01 -0.19
N SER A 299 -8.33 8.11 -0.32
CA SER A 299 -7.60 7.65 -1.50
C SER A 299 -7.73 6.13 -1.74
N ALA A 300 -7.92 5.33 -0.69
CA ALA A 300 -8.19 3.90 -0.82
C ALA A 300 -9.61 3.64 -1.38
N LEU A 301 -10.60 4.42 -0.96
CA LEU A 301 -11.96 4.38 -1.52
C LEU A 301 -12.00 4.85 -2.98
N GLU A 302 -11.31 5.95 -3.30
CA GLU A 302 -11.22 6.46 -4.68
C GLU A 302 -10.63 5.40 -5.62
N ALA A 303 -9.62 4.66 -5.17
CA ALA A 303 -9.03 3.59 -5.97
C ALA A 303 -9.99 2.42 -6.24
N LEU A 304 -10.98 2.19 -5.37
CA LEU A 304 -12.01 1.18 -5.56
C LEU A 304 -13.17 1.68 -6.43
N LEU A 305 -13.62 2.92 -6.20
CA LEU A 305 -14.88 3.43 -6.77
C LEU A 305 -14.72 4.36 -7.96
N SER A 306 -13.56 5.00 -8.11
CA SER A 306 -13.27 5.98 -9.17
C SER A 306 -11.82 5.83 -9.65
N PRO A 307 -11.43 4.65 -10.20
CA PRO A 307 -10.05 4.41 -10.64
C PRO A 307 -9.61 5.37 -11.77
N ASN A 308 -10.58 5.94 -12.49
CA ASN A 308 -10.38 7.02 -13.44
C ASN A 308 -10.73 8.36 -12.76
N PHE A 309 -9.75 9.23 -12.56
CA PHE A 309 -9.88 10.55 -11.90
C PHE A 309 -11.05 11.41 -12.42
N ALA A 310 -11.51 11.19 -13.65
CA ALA A 310 -12.67 11.87 -14.24
C ALA A 310 -14.02 11.54 -13.55
N GLU A 311 -14.08 10.53 -12.67
CA GLU A 311 -15.33 10.05 -12.07
C GLU A 311 -15.43 10.28 -10.55
N GLN A 312 -14.73 11.28 -9.98
CA GLN A 312 -14.78 11.55 -8.54
C GLN A 312 -16.21 11.79 -8.00
N MET A 313 -17.10 12.37 -8.82
CA MET A 313 -18.51 12.54 -8.46
C MET A 313 -19.27 11.21 -8.29
N LYS A 314 -18.82 10.14 -8.97
CA LYS A 314 -19.47 8.82 -8.87
C LYS A 314 -19.17 8.09 -7.57
N LEU A 315 -18.14 8.50 -6.81
CA LEU A 315 -17.79 7.86 -5.55
C LEU A 315 -18.96 7.88 -4.56
N VAL A 316 -19.53 9.08 -4.32
CA VAL A 316 -20.67 9.26 -3.42
C VAL A 316 -21.86 8.45 -3.91
N GLN A 317 -22.16 8.51 -5.21
CA GLN A 317 -23.27 7.79 -5.83
C GLN A 317 -23.15 6.27 -5.66
N ARG A 318 -22.01 5.69 -6.04
CA ARG A 318 -21.76 4.24 -6.02
C ARG A 318 -21.71 3.72 -4.59
N CYS A 319 -21.09 4.47 -3.69
CA CYS A 319 -21.01 4.08 -2.28
C CYS A 319 -22.38 4.15 -1.60
N SER A 320 -23.17 5.21 -1.85
CA SER A 320 -24.52 5.33 -1.25
C SER A 320 -25.53 4.33 -1.82
N ALA A 321 -25.31 3.83 -3.04
CA ALA A 321 -26.13 2.78 -3.66
C ALA A 321 -26.11 1.43 -2.90
N LEU A 322 -25.13 1.21 -2.02
CA LEU A 322 -25.05 0.02 -1.17
C LEU A 322 -26.06 0.03 -0.01
N PHE A 323 -26.79 1.14 0.19
CA PHE A 323 -27.65 1.34 1.34
C PHE A 323 -29.11 1.56 0.94
N LYS A 324 -30.02 1.06 1.78
CA LYS A 324 -31.46 1.30 1.63
C LYS A 324 -31.82 2.77 1.83
N GLU A 325 -31.27 3.40 2.86
CA GLU A 325 -31.47 4.82 3.19
C GLU A 325 -30.51 5.72 2.40
N ARG A 326 -30.57 5.62 1.07
CA ARG A 326 -29.58 6.21 0.17
C ARG A 326 -29.39 7.71 0.35
N GLU A 327 -30.46 8.46 0.55
CA GLU A 327 -30.39 9.92 0.72
C GLU A 327 -29.59 10.30 1.97
N TYR A 328 -29.84 9.64 3.09
CA TYR A 328 -29.10 9.84 4.34
C TYR A 328 -27.60 9.56 4.15
N TYR A 329 -27.25 8.39 3.59
CA TYR A 329 -25.85 8.03 3.37
C TYR A 329 -25.17 8.90 2.30
N THR A 330 -25.94 9.45 1.35
CA THR A 330 -25.44 10.46 0.41
C THR A 330 -25.03 11.72 1.15
N GLN A 331 -25.87 12.25 2.05
CA GLN A 331 -25.50 13.42 2.86
C GLN A 331 -24.28 13.15 3.74
N LEU A 332 -24.18 11.94 4.33
CA LEU A 332 -23.00 11.56 5.10
C LEU A 332 -21.72 11.53 4.26
N LEU A 333 -21.77 10.98 3.04
CA LEU A 333 -20.61 10.95 2.15
C LEU A 333 -20.27 12.33 1.60
N GLU A 334 -21.27 13.18 1.38
CA GLU A 334 -21.08 14.54 0.88
C GLU A 334 -20.34 15.43 1.89
N HIS A 335 -20.68 15.39 3.18
CA HIS A 335 -19.91 16.15 4.18
C HIS A 335 -18.46 15.65 4.30
N LEU A 336 -18.23 14.34 4.18
CA LEU A 336 -16.87 13.77 4.17
C LEU A 336 -16.08 14.24 2.93
N ARG A 337 -16.75 14.33 1.77
CA ARG A 337 -16.17 14.85 0.54
C ARG A 337 -15.82 16.34 0.67
N GLU A 338 -16.70 17.13 1.28
CA GLU A 338 -16.46 18.54 1.56
C GLU A 338 -15.24 18.70 2.47
N TYR A 339 -15.18 17.97 3.59
CA TYR A 339 -14.02 17.97 4.47
C TYR A 339 -12.72 17.58 3.75
N ARG A 340 -12.74 16.56 2.89
CA ARG A 340 -11.59 16.20 2.03
C ARG A 340 -11.16 17.39 1.17
N ASN A 341 -12.10 18.04 0.50
CA ASN A 341 -11.81 19.13 -0.42
C ASN A 341 -11.21 20.33 0.32
N THR A 342 -11.77 20.70 1.46
CA THR A 342 -11.26 21.81 2.28
C THR A 342 -9.86 21.48 2.82
N ASN A 343 -9.62 20.25 3.28
CA ASN A 343 -8.30 19.83 3.75
C ASN A 343 -7.24 19.86 2.62
N VAL A 344 -7.58 19.36 1.42
CA VAL A 344 -6.66 19.32 0.27
C VAL A 344 -6.42 20.69 -0.35
N HIS A 345 -7.45 21.53 -0.47
CA HIS A 345 -7.38 22.79 -1.21
C HIS A 345 -7.09 24.00 -0.33
N ALA A 346 -7.58 24.01 0.91
CA ALA A 346 -7.43 25.11 1.85
C ALA A 346 -6.43 24.80 2.99
N GLY A 347 -5.97 23.55 3.11
CA GLY A 347 -5.07 23.12 4.19
C GLY A 347 -5.74 23.06 5.57
N GLU A 348 -7.07 23.19 5.64
CA GLU A 348 -7.80 23.23 6.91
C GLU A 348 -7.84 21.86 7.56
N GLN A 349 -7.41 21.81 8.82
CA GLN A 349 -7.48 20.63 9.67
C GLN A 349 -8.72 20.69 10.56
N SER A 350 -9.24 19.53 10.94
CA SER A 350 -10.41 19.42 11.81
C SER A 350 -10.06 18.64 13.07
N GLU A 351 -10.46 19.17 14.22
CA GLU A 351 -10.41 18.41 15.48
C GLU A 351 -11.33 17.18 15.44
N ARG A 352 -12.33 17.17 14.55
CA ARG A 352 -13.26 16.05 14.35
C ARG A 352 -12.76 15.04 13.30
N ALA A 353 -11.54 15.19 12.78
CA ALA A 353 -10.97 14.32 11.76
C ALA A 353 -11.02 12.82 12.12
N LYS A 354 -10.83 12.48 13.41
CA LYS A 354 -10.89 11.08 13.87
C LYS A 354 -12.32 10.52 13.80
N THR A 355 -13.34 11.33 14.08
CA THR A 355 -14.75 10.97 13.86
C THR A 355 -15.04 10.76 12.37
N HIS A 356 -14.51 11.63 11.50
CA HIS A 356 -14.62 11.46 10.05
C HIS A 356 -13.94 10.17 9.57
N CYS A 357 -12.81 9.79 10.15
CA CYS A 357 -12.16 8.51 9.89
C CYS A 357 -13.06 7.32 10.24
N TYR A 358 -13.75 7.34 11.39
CA TYR A 358 -14.67 6.26 11.76
C TYR A 358 -15.87 6.16 10.81
N GLN A 359 -16.44 7.29 10.40
CA GLN A 359 -17.50 7.32 9.39
C GLN A 359 -17.00 6.76 8.05
N LEU A 360 -15.80 7.14 7.63
CA LEU A 360 -15.21 6.65 6.38
C LEU A 360 -14.84 5.16 6.45
N GLN A 361 -14.39 4.69 7.62
CA GLN A 361 -14.13 3.27 7.89
C GLN A 361 -15.38 2.43 7.64
N PHE A 362 -16.53 2.89 8.13
CA PHE A 362 -17.80 2.20 7.93
C PHE A 362 -18.11 2.01 6.43
N PHE A 363 -17.97 3.06 5.62
CA PHE A 363 -18.17 2.96 4.17
C PHE A 363 -17.16 2.03 3.49
N PHE A 364 -15.89 2.10 3.89
CA PHE A 364 -14.86 1.19 3.39
C PHE A 364 -15.17 -0.27 3.72
N HIS A 365 -15.61 -0.55 4.94
CA HIS A 365 -16.00 -1.90 5.38
C HIS A 365 -17.17 -2.45 4.55
N VAL A 366 -18.23 -1.66 4.38
CA VAL A 366 -19.41 -2.07 3.60
C VAL A 366 -19.04 -2.32 2.14
N LEU A 367 -18.22 -1.46 1.54
CA LEU A 367 -17.75 -1.63 0.17
C LEU A 367 -16.89 -2.90 0.01
N ILE A 368 -15.91 -3.10 0.89
CA ILE A 368 -15.07 -4.30 0.84
C ILE A 368 -15.92 -5.56 1.01
N ASP A 369 -16.86 -5.59 1.96
CA ASP A 369 -17.74 -6.74 2.15
C ASP A 369 -18.59 -7.02 0.91
N PHE A 370 -19.14 -5.99 0.27
CA PHE A 370 -19.83 -6.11 -1.01
C PHE A 370 -18.94 -6.74 -2.10
N LEU A 371 -17.74 -6.19 -2.32
CA LEU A 371 -16.82 -6.69 -3.35
C LEU A 371 -16.38 -8.13 -3.07
N ILE A 372 -16.11 -8.47 -1.81
CA ILE A 372 -15.68 -9.81 -1.40
C ILE A 372 -16.80 -10.83 -1.55
N ARG A 373 -18.04 -10.50 -1.19
CA ARG A 373 -19.20 -11.41 -1.32
C ARG A 373 -19.57 -11.68 -2.77
N ASN A 374 -19.38 -10.68 -3.64
CA ASN A 374 -19.73 -10.76 -5.06
C ASN A 374 -18.52 -11.03 -5.97
N ALA A 375 -17.39 -11.46 -5.41
CA ALA A 375 -16.12 -11.67 -6.14
C ALA A 375 -16.24 -12.70 -7.29
N LYS A 376 -17.27 -13.56 -7.27
CA LYS A 376 -17.57 -14.54 -8.32
C LYS A 376 -18.58 -14.06 -9.35
N GLU A 377 -19.35 -13.04 -9.02
CA GLU A 377 -20.41 -12.50 -9.88
C GLU A 377 -19.85 -11.53 -10.91
N PHE A 378 -18.81 -10.79 -10.54
CA PHE A 378 -18.17 -9.80 -11.41
C PHE A 378 -16.83 -10.31 -11.95
N ARG A 379 -16.63 -10.23 -13.26
CA ARG A 379 -15.36 -10.55 -13.93
C ARG A 379 -14.34 -9.46 -13.75
N THR A 380 -14.75 -8.20 -13.63
CA THR A 380 -13.85 -7.05 -13.47
C THR A 380 -14.38 -6.06 -12.44
N LEU A 381 -13.50 -5.19 -11.95
CA LEU A 381 -13.92 -4.07 -11.10
C LEU A 381 -14.91 -3.16 -11.86
N ASP A 382 -14.67 -2.89 -13.15
CA ASP A 382 -15.56 -2.04 -13.95
C ASP A 382 -16.98 -2.62 -14.04
N GLU A 383 -17.13 -3.95 -14.09
CA GLU A 383 -18.44 -4.61 -14.05
C GLU A 383 -19.13 -4.42 -12.70
N ALA A 384 -18.38 -4.56 -11.59
CA ALA A 384 -18.91 -4.27 -10.26
C ALA A 384 -19.32 -2.79 -10.11
N LEU A 385 -18.55 -1.86 -10.68
CA LEU A 385 -18.88 -0.42 -10.67
C LEU A 385 -20.08 -0.10 -11.55
N ALA A 386 -20.20 -0.74 -12.71
CA ALA A 386 -21.38 -0.63 -13.58
C ALA A 386 -22.63 -1.16 -12.87
N PHE A 387 -22.49 -2.21 -12.04
CA PHE A 387 -23.59 -2.68 -11.20
C PHE A 387 -24.04 -1.60 -10.19
N LEU A 388 -23.09 -0.93 -9.54
CA LEU A 388 -23.39 0.16 -8.60
C LEU A 388 -23.95 1.42 -9.29
N ASP A 389 -23.77 1.56 -10.61
CA ASP A 389 -24.36 2.63 -11.42
C ASP A 389 -25.83 2.36 -11.78
N TYR A 390 -26.36 1.16 -11.52
CA TYR A 390 -27.79 0.89 -11.72
C TYR A 390 -28.66 1.69 -10.74
N PRO A 391 -29.89 2.06 -11.16
CA PRO A 391 -30.85 2.65 -10.25
C PRO A 391 -31.18 1.73 -9.09
N THR A 392 -31.36 2.30 -7.91
CA THR A 392 -31.79 1.59 -6.71
C THR A 392 -33.31 1.42 -6.63
N ASP A 393 -34.07 2.04 -7.54
CA ASP A 393 -35.53 1.91 -7.65
C ASP A 393 -35.89 0.57 -8.32
N ILE A 394 -36.58 -0.28 -7.56
CA ILE A 394 -37.01 -1.62 -7.96
C ILE A 394 -37.92 -1.58 -9.19
N GLU A 395 -38.84 -0.62 -9.28
CA GLU A 395 -39.78 -0.53 -10.41
C GLU A 395 -39.06 -0.09 -11.68
N LEU A 396 -38.09 0.83 -11.55
CA LEU A 396 -37.23 1.22 -12.67
C LEU A 396 -36.35 0.05 -13.14
N LEU A 397 -35.83 -0.76 -12.20
CA LEU A 397 -35.07 -1.98 -12.53
C LEU A 397 -35.94 -3.02 -13.24
N LYS A 398 -37.14 -3.31 -12.73
CA LYS A 398 -38.10 -4.23 -13.38
C LYS A 398 -38.43 -3.78 -14.80
N ARG A 399 -38.68 -2.48 -14.99
CA ARG A 399 -38.93 -1.90 -16.32
C ARG A 399 -37.74 -2.09 -17.26
N ARG A 400 -36.49 -1.90 -16.78
CA ARG A 400 -35.28 -2.14 -17.58
C ARG A 400 -35.14 -3.61 -17.97
N VAL A 401 -35.34 -4.55 -17.04
CA VAL A 401 -35.30 -6.00 -17.32
C VAL A 401 -36.33 -6.37 -18.39
N PHE A 402 -37.56 -5.87 -18.29
CA PHE A 402 -38.60 -6.08 -19.28
C PHE A 402 -38.19 -5.59 -20.68
N MET A 403 -37.64 -4.38 -20.77
CA MET A 403 -37.18 -3.80 -22.05
C MET A 403 -36.00 -4.56 -22.65
N MET A 404 -35.04 -4.99 -21.83
CA MET A 404 -33.91 -5.82 -22.27
C MET A 404 -34.39 -7.18 -22.80
N GLY A 405 -35.36 -7.81 -22.13
CA GLY A 405 -35.99 -9.05 -22.59
C GLY A 405 -36.65 -8.89 -23.96
N LYS A 406 -37.38 -7.79 -24.20
CA LYS A 406 -37.93 -7.48 -25.53
C LYS A 406 -36.84 -7.32 -26.58
N ARG A 407 -35.74 -6.63 -26.26
CA ARG A 407 -34.63 -6.42 -27.19
C ARG A 407 -33.94 -7.72 -27.58
N ILE A 408 -33.67 -8.61 -26.62
CA ILE A 408 -33.06 -9.92 -26.88
C ILE A 408 -33.94 -10.75 -27.82
N LYS A 409 -35.26 -10.80 -27.55
CA LYS A 409 -36.22 -11.48 -28.43
C LYS A 409 -36.22 -10.91 -29.85
N SER A 410 -36.19 -9.58 -30.01
CA SER A 410 -36.14 -8.96 -31.35
C SER A 410 -34.87 -9.27 -32.15
N LEU A 411 -33.75 -9.55 -31.47
CA LEU A 411 -32.48 -9.87 -32.11
C LEU A 411 -32.33 -11.37 -32.40
N SER A 412 -32.94 -12.23 -31.57
CA SER A 412 -32.88 -13.70 -31.72
C SER A 412 -33.89 -14.25 -32.74
N ALA A 413 -34.83 -13.42 -33.18
CA ALA A 413 -35.83 -13.75 -34.20
C ALA A 413 -35.38 -13.37 -35.64
N ARG A 414 -34.15 -12.88 -35.80
CA ARG A 414 -33.43 -12.76 -37.07
C ARG A 414 -32.38 -13.86 -37.12
#